data_AF-A0A971E0L8-F1
#
_entry.id   AF-A0A971E0L8-F1
#
_cell.length_a   1.000
_cell.length_b   1.000
_cell.length_c   1.000
_cell.angle_alpha   90.00
_cell.angle_beta   90.00
_cell.angle_gamma   90.00
#
_symmetry.space_group_name_H-M   'P 1'
#
loop_
_entity.id
_entity.type
_entity.pdbx_description
1 polymer ?
#
loop_
_entity_poly.entity_id
_entity_poly.type
_entity_poly.pdbx_seq_one_letter_code
_entity_poly.pdbx_strand_id
1 'polypeptide(L)'
;MTGKIYAQQTVSYTEVPKPSVFITDTLKSFYIKKDQPFVFNANMNHREKGFGSKIGWGTLYASGYNTIILSGLVFAPESFSKWENKEEKFKFSSIMSQYKSAFTKPPVIDHDLWMTNYLGHPYQGAFYYNTVRCQGASVLQSSLFCIGHSLFWEYGWEAGIEQPSIQDMITTPLGGIIVGELAHVATISMSRNGFKWYEIVAVCAINPSYALNNGFRFNKPLKIKN
;
A
#
# COMPACT_ATOMS: atom_id res chain seq x y z
N MET A 1 -31.20 -13.42 61.77
CA MET A 1 -30.73 -14.08 60.53
C MET A 1 -31.44 -13.42 59.36
N THR A 2 -30.70 -12.65 58.57
CA THR A 2 -31.17 -11.75 57.51
C THR A 2 -31.27 -12.52 56.19
N GLY A 3 -32.49 -12.68 55.65
CA GLY A 3 -32.73 -13.25 54.33
C GLY A 3 -32.61 -12.17 53.25
N LYS A 4 -31.72 -12.36 52.28
CA LYS A 4 -31.59 -11.48 51.10
C LYS A 4 -32.61 -11.91 50.04
N ILE A 5 -33.46 -10.97 49.62
CA ILE A 5 -34.35 -11.10 48.46
C ILE A 5 -33.53 -10.72 47.22
N TYR A 6 -33.46 -11.60 46.23
CA TYR A 6 -32.81 -11.32 44.94
C TYR A 6 -33.84 -10.71 43.98
N ALA A 7 -33.61 -9.48 43.52
CA ALA A 7 -34.38 -8.89 42.44
C ALA A 7 -33.92 -9.46 41.09
N GLN A 8 -34.85 -10.03 40.31
CA GLN A 8 -34.58 -10.44 38.93
C GLN A 8 -34.48 -9.19 38.05
N GLN A 9 -33.36 -9.04 37.35
CA GLN A 9 -33.10 -7.96 36.41
C GLN A 9 -33.63 -8.38 35.03
N THR A 10 -34.74 -7.79 34.58
CA THR A 10 -35.26 -7.97 33.23
C THR A 10 -34.35 -7.23 32.24
N VAL A 11 -33.63 -7.97 31.39
CA VAL A 11 -32.84 -7.41 30.29
C VAL A 11 -33.80 -7.07 29.15
N SER A 12 -34.00 -5.77 28.88
CA SER A 12 -34.70 -5.32 27.67
C SER A 12 -33.81 -5.55 26.46
N TYR A 13 -34.24 -6.38 25.51
CA TYR A 13 -33.58 -6.52 24.23
C TYR A 13 -33.74 -5.21 23.44
N THR A 14 -32.66 -4.44 23.31
CA THR A 14 -32.60 -3.28 22.43
C THR A 14 -32.77 -3.72 20.97
N GLU A 15 -33.63 -3.02 20.25
CA GLU A 15 -33.92 -3.24 18.83
C GLU A 15 -32.65 -3.45 17.98
N VAL A 16 -32.67 -4.46 17.12
CA VAL A 16 -31.61 -4.68 16.12
C VAL A 16 -31.61 -3.50 15.14
N PRO A 17 -30.52 -2.74 14.99
CA PRO A 17 -30.48 -1.60 14.08
C PRO A 17 -30.76 -2.04 12.64
N LYS A 18 -31.63 -1.30 11.94
CA LYS A 18 -31.94 -1.58 10.52
C LYS A 18 -30.66 -1.51 9.66
N PRO A 19 -30.50 -2.39 8.64
CA PRO A 19 -29.25 -2.54 7.88
C PRO A 19 -28.72 -1.26 7.20
N SER A 20 -29.60 -0.29 6.91
CA SER A 20 -29.23 0.97 6.25
C SER A 20 -28.37 1.89 7.12
N VAL A 21 -28.48 1.80 8.45
CA VAL A 21 -27.68 2.60 9.39
C VAL A 21 -26.23 2.11 9.39
N PHE A 22 -26.03 0.79 9.37
CA PHE A 22 -24.70 0.18 9.45
C PHE A 22 -23.82 0.48 8.22
N ILE A 23 -24.40 0.43 7.02
CA ILE A 23 -23.66 0.69 5.77
C ILE A 23 -23.26 2.17 5.68
N THR A 24 -24.17 3.09 6.02
CA THR A 24 -23.89 4.53 5.90
C THR A 24 -22.89 5.02 6.95
N ASP A 25 -22.93 4.50 8.17
CA ASP A 25 -21.98 4.88 9.22
C ASP A 25 -20.61 4.23 9.03
N THR A 26 -20.55 3.00 8.50
CA THR A 26 -19.29 2.37 8.09
C THR A 26 -18.63 3.16 6.94
N LEU A 27 -19.39 3.53 5.90
CA LEU A 27 -18.88 4.36 4.80
C LEU A 27 -18.51 5.77 5.25
N LYS A 28 -19.24 6.36 6.21
CA LYS A 28 -18.88 7.64 6.83
C LYS A 28 -17.63 7.53 7.70
N SER A 29 -17.34 6.37 8.29
CA SER A 29 -16.08 6.13 9.03
C SER A 29 -14.86 6.09 8.10
N PHE A 30 -15.05 5.65 6.85
CA PHE A 30 -14.05 5.79 5.77
C PHE A 30 -13.96 7.23 5.22
N TYR A 31 -14.95 8.07 5.50
CA TYR A 31 -14.93 9.49 5.16
C TYR A 31 -14.00 10.23 6.12
N ILE A 32 -12.77 10.44 5.68
CA ILE A 32 -11.76 11.18 6.44
C ILE A 32 -12.21 12.63 6.54
N LYS A 33 -12.62 13.06 7.75
CA LYS A 33 -12.76 14.48 8.05
C LYS A 33 -11.44 15.18 7.73
N LYS A 34 -11.53 16.28 6.97
CA LYS A 34 -10.39 17.13 6.53
C LYS A 34 -9.49 17.58 7.69
N ASP A 35 -10.02 17.49 8.90
CA ASP A 35 -9.57 18.00 10.17
C ASP A 35 -9.17 16.90 11.17
N GLN A 36 -9.00 15.64 10.71
CA GLN A 36 -8.41 14.58 11.55
C GLN A 36 -6.97 14.94 11.96
N PRO A 37 -6.69 15.18 13.26
CA PRO A 37 -5.44 15.78 13.72
C PRO A 37 -4.20 14.89 13.51
N PHE A 38 -4.38 13.58 13.28
CA PHE A 38 -3.28 12.63 13.12
C PHE A 38 -2.64 12.62 11.73
N VAL A 39 -3.35 13.05 10.68
CA VAL A 39 -2.92 12.88 9.27
C VAL A 39 -2.46 14.20 8.64
N PHE A 40 -2.99 15.33 9.12
CA PHE A 40 -2.87 16.62 8.43
C PHE A 40 -1.84 17.59 9.01
N ASN A 41 -0.95 17.20 9.94
CA ASN A 41 0.08 18.13 10.46
C ASN A 41 1.52 17.73 10.15
N ALA A 42 1.71 16.70 9.33
CA ALA A 42 3.04 16.32 8.84
C ALA A 42 3.55 17.33 7.80
N ASN A 43 4.82 17.71 7.93
CA ASN A 43 5.53 18.51 6.93
C ASN A 43 5.98 17.59 5.79
N MET A 44 5.11 17.40 4.80
CA MET A 44 5.35 16.57 3.62
C MET A 44 5.62 17.46 2.39
N ASN A 45 6.60 17.05 1.59
CA ASN A 45 6.86 17.61 0.27
C ASN A 45 5.64 17.42 -0.62
N HIS A 46 5.39 18.39 -1.50
CA HIS A 46 4.29 18.37 -2.48
C HIS A 46 2.87 18.36 -1.89
N ARG A 47 2.72 18.51 -0.58
CA ARG A 47 1.43 18.54 0.11
C ARG A 47 0.43 19.52 -0.52
N GLU A 48 0.88 20.75 -0.73
CA GLU A 48 0.08 21.84 -1.30
C GLU A 48 -0.01 21.79 -2.84
N LYS A 49 0.69 20.85 -3.50
CA LYS A 49 0.58 20.68 -4.96
C LYS A 49 -0.73 19.96 -5.31
N GLY A 50 -1.20 20.23 -6.53
CA GLY A 50 -2.35 19.53 -7.10
C GLY A 50 -2.09 18.02 -7.27
N PHE A 51 -3.16 17.23 -7.34
CA PHE A 51 -3.06 15.77 -7.41
C PHE A 51 -2.29 15.27 -8.65
N GLY A 52 -2.40 15.94 -9.79
CA GLY A 52 -1.64 15.59 -11.00
C GLY A 52 -0.11 15.62 -10.78
N SER A 53 0.40 16.61 -10.05
CA SER A 53 1.83 16.65 -9.69
C SER A 53 2.20 15.49 -8.76
N LYS A 54 1.31 15.13 -7.82
CA LYS A 54 1.52 13.99 -6.91
C LYS A 54 1.58 12.67 -7.70
N ILE A 55 0.68 12.48 -8.66
CA ILE A 55 0.70 11.34 -9.60
C ILE A 55 2.01 11.28 -10.37
N GLY A 56 2.49 12.41 -10.91
CA GLY A 56 3.74 12.46 -11.67
C GLY A 56 4.94 11.97 -10.85
N TRP A 57 5.15 12.53 -9.66
CA TRP A 57 6.21 12.08 -8.75
C TRP A 57 5.99 10.67 -8.24
N GLY A 58 4.74 10.31 -7.92
CA GLY A 58 4.39 8.98 -7.45
C GLY A 58 4.72 7.91 -8.50
N THR A 59 4.39 8.19 -9.76
CA THR A 59 4.67 7.32 -10.90
C THR A 59 6.17 7.19 -11.13
N LEU A 60 6.94 8.29 -11.04
CA LEU A 60 8.39 8.23 -11.15
C LEU A 60 9.00 7.28 -10.09
N TYR A 61 8.60 7.41 -8.83
CA TYR A 61 9.10 6.55 -7.75
C TYR A 61 8.63 5.10 -7.91
N ALA A 62 7.36 4.88 -8.27
CA ALA A 62 6.82 3.55 -8.52
C ALA A 62 7.54 2.86 -9.69
N SER A 63 7.82 3.56 -10.78
CA SER A 63 8.58 3.01 -11.92
C SER A 63 10.02 2.65 -11.55
N GLY A 64 10.68 3.48 -10.74
CA GLY A 64 12.01 3.16 -10.22
C GLY A 64 12.01 1.90 -9.36
N TYR A 65 11.01 1.77 -8.48
CA TYR A 65 10.82 0.57 -7.65
C TYR A 65 10.49 -0.68 -8.50
N ASN A 66 9.61 -0.54 -9.48
CA ASN A 66 9.26 -1.61 -10.42
C ASN A 66 10.48 -2.09 -11.22
N THR A 67 11.35 -1.17 -11.62
CA THR A 67 12.59 -1.53 -12.33
C THR A 67 13.50 -2.37 -11.43
N ILE A 68 13.59 -2.05 -10.13
CA ILE A 68 14.37 -2.84 -9.17
C ILE A 68 13.77 -4.23 -8.99
N ILE A 69 12.45 -4.35 -8.82
CA ILE A 69 11.77 -5.65 -8.69
C ILE A 69 11.96 -6.47 -9.97
N LEU A 70 11.65 -5.91 -11.14
CA LEU A 70 11.77 -6.61 -12.42
C LEU A 70 13.21 -7.09 -12.62
N SER A 71 14.19 -6.23 -12.38
CA SER A 71 15.61 -6.63 -12.47
C SER A 71 15.92 -7.77 -11.50
N GLY A 72 15.43 -7.68 -10.26
CA GLY A 72 15.54 -8.74 -9.27
C GLY A 72 14.94 -10.07 -9.76
N LEU A 73 13.74 -10.05 -10.34
CA LEU A 73 13.08 -11.24 -10.89
C LEU A 73 13.81 -11.81 -12.10
N VAL A 74 14.35 -10.95 -12.98
CA VAL A 74 15.18 -11.36 -14.11
C VAL A 74 16.39 -12.15 -13.63
N PHE A 75 17.13 -11.64 -12.64
CA PHE A 75 18.34 -12.28 -12.12
C PHE A 75 18.09 -13.35 -11.06
N ALA A 76 16.89 -13.44 -10.50
CA ALA A 76 16.54 -14.43 -9.49
C ALA A 76 16.57 -15.86 -10.08
N PRO A 77 16.88 -16.88 -9.28
CA PRO A 77 16.70 -18.28 -9.69
C PRO A 77 15.23 -18.55 -10.07
N GLU A 78 15.02 -19.46 -11.03
CA GLU A 78 13.67 -19.84 -11.50
C GLU A 78 12.78 -20.38 -10.37
N SER A 79 13.38 -20.99 -9.33
CA SER A 79 12.64 -21.44 -8.14
C SER A 79 11.91 -20.30 -7.40
N PHE A 80 12.44 -19.08 -7.50
CA PHE A 80 11.87 -17.87 -6.90
C PHE A 80 10.98 -17.11 -7.88
N SER A 81 11.48 -16.84 -9.10
CA SER A 81 10.73 -16.03 -10.08
C SER A 81 9.65 -16.81 -10.83
N LYS A 82 9.67 -18.15 -10.82
CA LYS A 82 8.80 -19.05 -11.63
C LYS A 82 8.87 -18.87 -13.15
N TRP A 83 9.60 -17.88 -13.65
CA TRP A 83 9.89 -17.70 -15.07
C TRP A 83 10.92 -18.71 -15.56
N GLU A 84 10.44 -19.85 -16.05
CA GLU A 84 11.25 -20.86 -16.73
C GLU A 84 11.66 -20.39 -18.14
N ASN A 85 12.83 -20.84 -18.60
CA ASN A 85 13.34 -20.58 -19.96
C ASN A 85 13.41 -19.08 -20.29
N LYS A 86 13.97 -18.29 -19.36
CA LYS A 86 14.09 -16.82 -19.49
C LYS A 86 14.67 -16.38 -20.84
N GLU A 87 15.71 -17.06 -21.33
CA GLU A 87 16.33 -16.74 -22.63
C GLU A 87 15.34 -16.75 -23.80
N GLU A 88 14.35 -17.64 -23.77
CA GLU A 88 13.30 -17.71 -24.79
C GLU A 88 12.20 -16.67 -24.55
N LYS A 89 11.80 -16.47 -23.29
CA LYS A 89 10.78 -15.47 -22.91
C LYS A 89 11.21 -14.04 -23.23
N PHE A 90 12.49 -13.71 -23.10
CA PHE A 90 13.02 -12.38 -23.39
C PHE A 90 13.26 -12.09 -24.89
N LYS A 91 12.99 -13.05 -25.79
CA LYS A 91 13.00 -12.78 -27.23
C LYS A 91 11.85 -11.82 -27.57
N PHE A 92 12.13 -10.83 -28.42
CA PHE A 92 11.15 -9.83 -28.83
C PHE A 92 9.85 -10.42 -29.38
N SER A 93 9.95 -11.48 -30.19
CA SER A 93 8.79 -12.21 -30.72
C SER A 93 7.93 -12.86 -29.63
N SER A 94 8.57 -13.43 -28.62
CA SER A 94 7.91 -14.05 -27.48
C SER A 94 7.18 -12.99 -26.65
N ILE A 95 7.87 -11.89 -26.33
CA ILE A 95 7.29 -10.76 -25.59
C ILE A 95 6.05 -10.20 -26.30
N MET A 96 6.13 -9.97 -27.61
CA MET A 96 4.99 -9.45 -28.38
C MET A 96 3.82 -10.43 -28.41
N SER A 97 4.10 -11.74 -28.51
CA SER A 97 3.08 -12.79 -28.43
C SER A 97 2.42 -12.82 -27.05
N GLN A 98 3.20 -12.66 -25.99
CA GLN A 98 2.72 -12.65 -24.61
C GLN A 98 1.84 -11.43 -24.33
N TYR A 99 2.25 -10.23 -24.74
CA TYR A 99 1.38 -9.05 -24.64
C TYR A 99 0.09 -9.22 -25.43
N LYS A 100 0.16 -9.77 -26.64
CA LYS A 100 -1.06 -10.08 -27.41
C LYS A 100 -1.97 -11.02 -26.62
N SER A 101 -1.41 -12.07 -26.01
CA SER A 101 -2.16 -12.99 -25.14
C SER A 101 -2.76 -12.27 -23.92
N ALA A 102 -1.99 -11.41 -23.24
CA ALA A 102 -2.42 -10.65 -22.07
C ALA A 102 -3.68 -9.80 -22.37
N PHE A 103 -3.77 -9.18 -23.54
CA PHE A 103 -4.91 -8.34 -23.92
C PHE A 103 -6.03 -9.07 -24.69
N THR A 104 -5.86 -10.35 -25.02
CA THR A 104 -6.87 -11.13 -25.78
C THR A 104 -7.43 -12.34 -25.04
N LYS A 105 -6.75 -12.80 -23.98
CA LYS A 105 -7.17 -13.91 -23.14
C LYS A 105 -7.47 -13.43 -21.73
N PRO A 106 -8.34 -14.13 -20.98
CA PRO A 106 -8.58 -13.76 -19.59
C PRO A 106 -7.29 -13.88 -18.74
N PRO A 107 -7.16 -13.07 -17.69
CA PRO A 107 -6.15 -13.28 -16.66
C PRO A 107 -6.34 -14.65 -15.99
N VAL A 108 -5.25 -15.19 -15.44
CA VAL A 108 -5.20 -16.54 -14.88
C VAL A 108 -4.95 -16.50 -13.38
N ILE A 109 -5.15 -17.62 -12.71
CA ILE A 109 -4.63 -17.82 -11.37
C ILE A 109 -3.22 -18.41 -11.54
N ASP A 110 -2.19 -17.70 -11.09
CA ASP A 110 -0.82 -18.22 -11.05
C ASP A 110 -0.62 -19.18 -9.86
N HIS A 111 0.62 -19.68 -9.75
CA HIS A 111 1.08 -20.54 -8.67
C HIS A 111 2.32 -19.97 -7.99
N ASP A 112 2.28 -18.67 -7.71
CA ASP A 112 3.35 -17.99 -7.00
C ASP A 112 3.54 -18.51 -5.57
N LEU A 113 4.74 -18.25 -5.04
CA LEU A 113 5.06 -18.63 -3.67
C LEU A 113 4.15 -17.89 -2.70
N TRP A 114 3.69 -18.55 -1.64
CA TRP A 114 2.85 -17.93 -0.61
C TRP A 114 3.45 -16.61 -0.10
N MET A 115 4.77 -16.56 0.05
CA MET A 115 5.46 -15.39 0.57
C MET A 115 5.38 -14.21 -0.40
N THR A 116 5.38 -14.47 -1.70
CA THR A 116 5.14 -13.46 -2.74
C THR A 116 3.73 -12.92 -2.60
N ASN A 117 2.71 -13.78 -2.57
CA ASN A 117 1.29 -13.37 -2.57
C ASN A 117 0.86 -12.66 -1.29
N TYR A 118 1.43 -13.02 -0.14
CA TYR A 118 0.97 -12.53 1.16
C TYR A 118 1.94 -11.57 1.86
N LEU A 119 3.19 -11.44 1.41
CA LEU A 119 4.13 -10.42 1.91
C LEU A 119 4.63 -9.51 0.79
N GLY A 120 5.10 -10.08 -0.33
CA GLY A 120 5.65 -9.33 -1.47
C GLY A 120 4.64 -8.37 -2.09
N HIS A 121 3.52 -8.91 -2.59
CA HIS A 121 2.45 -8.15 -3.22
C HIS A 121 1.83 -7.09 -2.30
N PRO A 122 1.45 -7.40 -1.04
CA PRO A 122 1.03 -6.36 -0.10
C PRO A 122 2.08 -5.27 0.13
N TYR A 123 3.37 -5.62 0.21
CA TYR A 123 4.43 -4.63 0.38
C TYR A 123 4.62 -3.75 -0.88
N GLN A 124 4.56 -4.34 -2.08
CA GLN A 124 4.60 -3.62 -3.35
C GLN A 124 3.42 -2.65 -3.50
N GLY A 125 2.20 -3.12 -3.18
CA GLY A 125 1.03 -2.24 -3.15
C GLY A 125 1.15 -1.13 -2.09
N ALA A 126 1.72 -1.42 -0.92
CA ALA A 126 1.97 -0.42 0.11
C ALA A 126 2.97 0.65 -0.36
N PHE A 127 3.99 0.24 -1.14
CA PHE A 127 4.91 1.18 -1.78
C PHE A 127 4.15 2.11 -2.73
N TYR A 128 3.34 1.57 -3.65
CA TYR A 128 2.55 2.34 -4.61
C TYR A 128 1.63 3.34 -3.92
N TYR A 129 0.86 2.87 -2.96
CA TYR A 129 -0.02 3.68 -2.12
C TYR A 129 0.75 4.85 -1.48
N ASN A 130 1.89 4.54 -0.85
CA ASN A 130 2.66 5.53 -0.12
C ASN A 130 3.44 6.51 -0.98
N THR A 131 3.65 6.22 -2.27
CA THR A 131 4.30 7.18 -3.18
C THR A 131 3.51 8.48 -3.28
N VAL A 132 2.17 8.43 -3.25
CA VAL A 132 1.28 9.61 -3.28
C VAL A 132 0.71 9.95 -1.91
N ARG A 133 0.48 8.97 -1.03
CA ARG A 133 -0.02 9.21 0.32
C ARG A 133 0.95 10.07 1.14
N CYS A 134 2.26 9.82 1.00
CA CYS A 134 3.32 10.59 1.65
C CYS A 134 3.61 11.95 0.99
N GLN A 135 2.84 12.31 -0.05
CA GLN A 135 2.76 13.66 -0.61
C GLN A 135 1.47 14.38 -0.16
N GLY A 136 0.74 13.83 0.82
CA GLY A 136 -0.53 14.38 1.29
C GLY A 136 -1.71 14.17 0.34
N ALA A 137 -1.71 13.10 -0.46
CA ALA A 137 -2.94 12.65 -1.13
C ALA A 137 -3.91 12.04 -0.09
N SER A 138 -5.21 12.08 -0.39
CA SER A 138 -6.21 11.42 0.47
C SER A 138 -6.10 9.88 0.39
N VAL A 139 -6.73 9.17 1.32
CA VAL A 139 -6.77 7.70 1.29
C VAL A 139 -7.39 7.21 -0.01
N LEU A 140 -8.52 7.77 -0.45
CA LEU A 140 -9.16 7.37 -1.71
C LEU A 140 -8.26 7.61 -2.94
N GLN A 141 -7.62 8.78 -3.02
CA GLN A 141 -6.67 9.08 -4.10
C GLN A 141 -5.51 8.09 -4.14
N SER A 142 -4.97 7.77 -2.96
CA SER A 142 -3.84 6.84 -2.81
C SER A 142 -4.26 5.40 -3.11
N SER A 143 -5.47 5.00 -2.73
CA SER A 143 -6.06 3.70 -3.04
C SER A 143 -6.27 3.52 -4.54
N LEU A 144 -6.87 4.50 -5.22
CA LEU A 144 -7.06 4.45 -6.67
C LEU A 144 -5.72 4.41 -7.42
N PHE A 145 -4.73 5.17 -6.95
CA PHE A 145 -3.38 5.12 -7.48
C PHE A 145 -2.74 3.74 -7.30
N CYS A 146 -2.87 3.14 -6.11
CA CYS A 146 -2.38 1.79 -5.81
C CYS A 146 -3.04 0.73 -6.71
N ILE A 147 -4.36 0.76 -6.87
CA ILE A 147 -5.10 -0.15 -7.77
C ILE A 147 -4.60 0.01 -9.20
N GLY A 148 -4.53 1.24 -9.70
CA GLY A 148 -4.07 1.51 -11.07
C GLY A 148 -2.64 1.04 -11.32
N HIS A 149 -1.72 1.27 -10.37
CA HIS A 149 -0.34 0.80 -10.49
C HIS A 149 -0.20 -0.72 -10.33
N SER A 150 -1.03 -1.37 -9.53
CA SER A 150 -1.08 -2.83 -9.44
C SER A 150 -1.51 -3.44 -10.78
N LEU A 151 -2.55 -2.88 -11.41
CA LEU A 151 -2.96 -3.30 -12.76
C LEU A 151 -1.89 -3.02 -13.82
N PHE A 152 -1.18 -1.90 -13.70
CA PHE A 152 -0.10 -1.54 -14.62
C PHE A 152 1.13 -2.42 -14.46
N TRP A 153 1.41 -2.93 -13.26
CA TRP A 153 2.42 -3.96 -13.05
C TRP A 153 2.08 -5.21 -13.89
N GLU A 154 0.90 -5.77 -13.65
CA GLU A 154 0.41 -6.99 -14.29
C GLU A 154 0.35 -6.86 -15.82
N TYR A 155 -0.37 -5.85 -16.34
CA TYR A 155 -0.59 -5.69 -17.79
C TYR A 155 0.52 -4.95 -18.51
N GLY A 156 1.38 -4.24 -17.78
CA GLY A 156 2.43 -3.40 -18.33
C GLY A 156 3.79 -4.04 -18.22
N TRP A 157 4.26 -4.33 -17.00
CA TRP A 157 5.62 -4.82 -16.77
C TRP A 157 5.73 -6.34 -16.91
N GLU A 158 4.74 -7.08 -16.43
CA GLU A 158 4.79 -8.54 -16.32
C GLU A 158 4.17 -9.27 -17.53
N ALA A 159 3.15 -8.68 -18.15
CA ALA A 159 2.44 -9.23 -19.32
C ALA A 159 3.32 -9.63 -20.52
N GLY A 160 4.53 -9.08 -20.62
CA GLY A 160 5.50 -9.48 -21.65
C GLY A 160 6.15 -10.84 -21.39
N ILE A 161 6.02 -11.38 -20.19
CA ILE A 161 6.74 -12.56 -19.70
C ILE A 161 5.75 -13.63 -19.22
N GLU A 162 4.68 -13.20 -18.57
CA GLU A 162 3.64 -14.06 -17.99
C GLU A 162 2.24 -13.52 -18.26
N GLN A 163 1.23 -14.39 -18.17
CA GLN A 163 -0.17 -13.96 -18.31
C GLN A 163 -0.60 -13.27 -17.01
N PRO A 164 -1.30 -12.12 -17.06
CA PRO A 164 -1.71 -11.38 -15.86
C PRO A 164 -2.46 -12.21 -14.82
N SER A 165 -2.14 -11.99 -13.54
CA SER A 165 -2.70 -12.73 -12.42
C SER A 165 -3.98 -12.11 -11.85
N ILE A 166 -5.04 -12.91 -11.72
CA ILE A 166 -6.25 -12.51 -11.00
C ILE A 166 -5.97 -12.28 -9.52
N GLN A 167 -5.12 -13.10 -8.91
CA GLN A 167 -4.87 -13.02 -7.47
C GLN A 167 -4.10 -11.76 -7.15
N ASP A 168 -3.06 -11.45 -7.92
CA ASP A 168 -2.18 -10.32 -7.62
C ASP A 168 -2.85 -8.98 -7.89
N MET A 169 -3.74 -8.92 -8.89
CA MET A 169 -4.63 -7.78 -9.09
C MET A 169 -5.56 -7.49 -7.91
N ILE A 170 -5.78 -8.46 -7.00
CA ILE A 170 -6.63 -8.31 -5.82
C ILE A 170 -5.78 -8.14 -4.55
N THR A 171 -4.83 -9.05 -4.31
CA THR A 171 -4.00 -9.11 -3.10
C THR A 171 -3.07 -7.91 -3.00
N THR A 172 -2.43 -7.52 -4.12
CA THR A 172 -1.50 -6.37 -4.18
C THR A 172 -2.18 -5.09 -3.73
N PRO A 173 -3.28 -4.63 -4.36
CA PRO A 173 -3.89 -3.36 -3.95
C PRO A 173 -4.60 -3.45 -2.60
N LEU A 174 -5.31 -4.55 -2.29
CA LEU A 174 -6.04 -4.64 -1.02
C LEU A 174 -5.08 -4.71 0.18
N GLY A 175 -4.10 -5.61 0.12
CA GLY A 175 -3.06 -5.71 1.15
C GLY A 175 -2.24 -4.42 1.22
N GLY A 176 -1.89 -3.87 0.06
CA GLY A 176 -1.10 -2.65 -0.05
C GLY A 176 -1.78 -1.41 0.53
N ILE A 177 -3.08 -1.23 0.34
CA ILE A 177 -3.81 -0.10 0.93
C ILE A 177 -3.78 -0.19 2.47
N ILE A 178 -4.01 -1.38 3.01
CA ILE A 178 -4.05 -1.60 4.46
C ILE A 178 -2.66 -1.41 5.07
N VAL A 179 -1.66 -2.14 4.57
CA VAL A 179 -0.28 -2.06 5.03
C VAL A 179 0.28 -0.66 4.81
N GLY A 180 -0.02 -0.05 3.67
CA GLY A 180 0.42 1.28 3.29
C GLY A 180 -0.09 2.36 4.26
N GLU A 181 -1.37 2.36 4.60
CA GLU A 181 -1.93 3.36 5.53
C GLU A 181 -1.40 3.15 6.96
N LEU A 182 -1.25 1.90 7.41
CA LEU A 182 -0.62 1.60 8.71
C LEU A 182 0.82 2.13 8.78
N ALA A 183 1.61 1.85 7.74
CA ALA A 183 2.98 2.32 7.63
C ALA A 183 3.05 3.85 7.53
N HIS A 184 2.12 4.49 6.82
CA HIS A 184 2.01 5.95 6.74
C HIS A 184 1.75 6.55 8.12
N VAL A 185 0.72 6.09 8.84
CA VAL A 185 0.36 6.58 10.17
C VAL A 185 1.52 6.40 11.15
N ALA A 186 2.17 5.23 11.15
CA ALA A 186 3.34 4.97 11.98
C ALA A 186 4.48 5.95 11.67
N THR A 187 4.78 6.16 10.39
CA THR A 187 5.82 7.09 9.93
C THR A 187 5.54 8.52 10.37
N ILE A 188 4.30 9.00 10.19
CA ILE A 188 3.90 10.35 10.62
C ILE A 188 4.02 10.48 12.13
N SER A 189 3.61 9.47 12.89
CA SER A 189 3.74 9.46 14.36
C SER A 189 5.21 9.61 14.81
N MET A 190 6.12 8.85 14.20
CA MET A 190 7.56 8.95 14.47
C MET A 190 8.13 10.33 14.08
N SER A 191 7.64 10.92 12.99
CA SER A 191 8.16 12.22 12.50
C SER A 191 7.83 13.43 13.39
N ARG A 192 6.88 13.31 14.33
CA ARG A 192 6.25 14.45 15.04
C ARG A 192 7.24 15.39 15.70
N ASN A 193 8.29 14.86 16.31
CA ASN A 193 9.30 15.65 17.01
C ASN A 193 10.63 15.72 16.27
N GLY A 194 10.66 15.19 15.05
CA GLY A 194 11.86 14.71 14.35
C GLY A 194 12.09 13.22 14.58
N PHE A 195 12.87 12.61 13.70
CA PHE A 195 13.20 11.19 13.78
C PHE A 195 14.44 10.95 14.65
N LYS A 196 14.40 9.88 15.43
CA LYS A 196 15.57 9.22 16.00
C LYS A 196 16.19 8.29 14.95
N TRP A 197 17.48 7.97 15.09
CA TRP A 197 18.20 7.15 14.12
C TRP A 197 17.54 5.77 13.86
N TYR A 198 17.00 5.13 14.90
CA TYR A 198 16.34 3.82 14.74
C TYR A 198 14.95 3.94 14.09
N GLU A 199 14.26 5.08 14.24
CA GLU A 199 12.99 5.35 13.56
C GLU A 199 13.23 5.58 12.07
N ILE A 200 14.37 6.19 11.70
CA ILE A 200 14.80 6.30 10.30
C ILE A 200 14.96 4.90 9.69
N VAL A 201 15.68 4.01 10.37
CA VAL A 201 15.87 2.63 9.91
C VAL A 201 14.52 1.92 9.76
N ALA A 202 13.63 2.07 10.75
CA ALA A 202 12.28 1.51 10.69
C ALA A 202 11.49 2.04 9.50
N VAL A 203 11.48 3.36 9.26
CA VAL A 203 10.76 3.98 8.14
C VAL A 203 11.34 3.56 6.79
N CYS A 204 12.66 3.45 6.66
CA CYS A 204 13.27 2.91 5.45
C CYS A 204 12.81 1.48 5.14
N ALA A 205 12.53 0.67 6.17
CA ALA A 205 12.05 -0.70 6.00
C ALA A 205 10.54 -0.80 5.77
N ILE A 206 9.71 0.00 6.44
CA ILE A 206 8.24 -0.16 6.38
C ILE A 206 7.56 0.83 5.41
N ASN A 207 8.20 1.97 5.13
CA ASN A 207 7.68 3.03 4.28
C ASN A 207 8.81 3.78 3.53
N PRO A 208 9.59 3.08 2.70
CA PRO A 208 10.67 3.70 1.92
C PRO A 208 10.15 4.83 1.01
N SER A 209 8.89 4.79 0.58
CA SER A 209 8.24 5.86 -0.18
C SER A 209 8.24 7.20 0.56
N TYR A 210 8.13 7.20 1.90
CA TYR A 210 8.28 8.43 2.68
C TYR A 210 9.70 8.98 2.62
N ALA A 211 10.70 8.12 2.76
CA ALA A 211 12.11 8.51 2.71
C ALA A 211 12.46 9.15 1.36
N LEU A 212 11.98 8.56 0.26
CA LEU A 212 12.15 9.09 -1.09
C LEU A 212 11.46 10.45 -1.28
N ASN A 213 10.23 10.58 -0.79
CA ASN A 213 9.45 11.81 -0.97
C ASN A 213 9.97 12.97 -0.10
N ASN A 214 10.31 12.70 1.15
CA ASN A 214 10.40 13.72 2.21
C ASN A 214 11.79 13.84 2.84
N GLY A 215 12.62 12.80 2.73
CA GLY A 215 13.83 12.66 3.55
C GLY A 215 13.53 12.63 5.06
N PHE A 216 14.57 12.77 5.87
CA PHE A 216 14.47 12.73 7.33
C PHE A 216 14.93 14.04 7.96
N ARG A 217 14.22 14.47 9.01
CA ARG A 217 14.62 15.59 9.86
C ARG A 217 14.85 15.06 11.27
N PHE A 218 16.06 15.24 11.80
CA PHE A 218 16.43 14.78 13.13
C PHE A 218 15.88 15.68 14.23
N ASN A 219 15.68 15.12 15.42
CA ASN A 219 15.46 15.92 16.63
C ASN A 219 16.67 16.85 16.82
N LYS A 220 16.40 18.13 17.09
CA LYS A 220 17.44 18.98 17.68
C LYS A 220 17.77 18.40 19.06
N PRO A 221 19.04 18.18 19.41
CA PRO A 221 19.40 17.78 20.76
C PRO A 221 18.85 18.83 21.74
N LEU A 222 18.27 18.37 22.85
CA LEU A 222 17.87 19.27 23.93
C LEU A 222 19.12 20.08 24.31
N LYS A 223 19.08 21.40 24.12
CA LYS A 223 20.12 22.28 24.67
C LYS A 223 20.04 22.11 26.19
N ILE A 224 20.97 21.36 26.76
CA ILE A 224 21.21 21.39 28.20
C ILE A 224 21.69 22.81 28.47
N LYS A 225 20.86 23.64 29.10
CA LYS A 225 21.32 24.91 29.65
C LYS A 225 22.28 24.56 30.78
N ASN A 226 23.56 24.90 30.60
CA ASN A 226 24.54 24.96 31.67
C ASN A 226 24.21 26.12 32.60
#